data_AF-A0A5P8KD65-F1
#
_entry.id   AF-A0A5P8KD65-F1
#
_cell.length_a   1.000
_cell.length_b   1.000
_cell.length_c   1.000
_cell.angle_alpha   90.00
_cell.angle_beta   90.00
_cell.angle_gamma   90.00
#
_symmetry.space_group_name_H-M   'P 1'
#
loop_
_entity.id
_entity.type
_entity.pdbx_description
1 polymer ?
#
loop_
_entity_poly.entity_id
_entity_poly.type
_entity_poly.pdbx_seq_one_letter_code
_entity_poly.pdbx_strand_id
1 'polypeptide(L)' 'MLAYTVHDVAISCGIRELPPEDGWRCFESTGVATLTCSCGYTDGPMPKPLARLTAELHIHGAT' A
#
# COMPACT_ATOMS: atom_id res chain seq x y z
N MET A 1 19.19 8.91 -23.42
CA MET A 1 18.34 9.22 -22.26
C MET A 1 17.66 7.90 -21.88
N LEU A 2 18.09 7.24 -20.81
CA LEU A 2 17.42 6.03 -20.34
C LEU A 2 16.03 6.46 -19.87
N ALA A 3 14.99 5.97 -20.53
CA ALA A 3 13.62 6.19 -20.08
C ALA A 3 13.44 5.39 -18.78
N TYR A 4 13.63 6.04 -17.65
CA TYR A 4 13.17 5.48 -16.38
C TYR A 4 11.65 5.43 -16.48
N THR A 5 11.08 4.23 -16.51
CA THR A 5 9.64 4.05 -16.39
C THR A 5 9.24 4.62 -15.04
N VAL A 6 8.41 5.66 -15.04
CA VAL A 6 7.90 6.23 -13.80
C VAL A 6 6.97 5.19 -13.18
N HIS A 7 7.35 4.68 -12.01
CA HIS A 7 6.51 3.80 -11.20
C HIS A 7 5.62 4.67 -10.31
N ASP A 8 4.31 4.65 -10.57
CA ASP A 8 3.32 5.26 -9.68
C ASP A 8 2.82 4.18 -8.74
N VAL A 9 3.27 4.22 -7.48
CA VAL A 9 3.02 3.19 -6.48
C VAL A 9 1.96 3.67 -5.49
N ALA A 10 0.85 2.95 -5.42
CA ALA A 10 -0.22 3.17 -4.44
C ALA A 10 -0.11 2.14 -3.31
N ILE A 11 -0.12 2.62 -2.06
CA ILE A 11 -0.18 1.79 -0.86
C ILE A 11 -1.56 1.91 -0.25
N SER A 12 -2.30 0.81 -0.22
CA SER A 12 -3.63 0.74 0.39
C SER A 12 -3.53 0.12 1.77
N CYS A 13 -3.81 0.91 2.82
CA CYS A 13 -3.81 0.40 4.19
C CYS A 13 -5.12 -0.33 4.49
N GLY A 14 -5.01 -1.52 5.09
CA GLY A 14 -6.16 -2.25 5.60
C GLY A 14 -6.83 -1.51 6.75
N ILE A 15 -8.15 -1.43 6.67
CA ILE A 15 -9.01 -0.93 7.75
C ILE A 15 -10.04 -1.99 8.11
N ARG A 16 -10.46 -2.00 9.37
CA ARG A 16 -11.57 -2.81 9.86
C ARG A 16 -12.65 -1.89 10.39
N GLU A 17 -13.88 -2.12 9.95
CA GLU A 17 -15.04 -1.38 10.44
C GLU A 17 -15.31 -1.74 11.90
N LEU A 18 -15.58 -0.70 12.69
CA LEU A 18 -16.00 -0.80 14.09
C LEU A 18 -17.47 -0.40 14.20
N PRO A 19 -18.16 -0.75 15.31
CA PRO A 19 -19.48 -0.21 15.58
C PRO A 19 -19.51 1.33 15.43
N PRO A 20 -20.55 1.91 14.82
CA PRO A 20 -20.63 3.35 14.65
C PRO A 20 -20.75 4.06 16.01
N GLU A 21 -20.14 5.24 16.10
CA GLU A 21 -20.15 6.09 17.30
C GLU A 21 -20.73 7.45 16.93
N ASP A 22 -21.75 7.91 17.66
CA ASP A 22 -22.45 9.18 17.42
C ASP A 22 -22.94 9.39 15.97
N GLY A 23 -23.36 8.32 15.31
CA GLY A 23 -23.82 8.34 13.92
C GLY A 23 -22.71 8.36 12.87
N TRP A 24 -21.45 8.33 13.28
CA TRP A 24 -20.29 8.22 12.40
C TRP A 24 -19.86 6.78 12.19
N ARG A 25 -19.40 6.47 10.97
CA ARG A 25 -18.72 5.19 10.70
C ARG A 25 -17.34 5.23 11.34
N CYS A 26 -17.04 4.22 12.14
CA CYS A 26 -15.76 4.10 12.83
C CYS A 26 -14.90 3.03 12.16
N PHE A 27 -13.59 3.27 12.10
CA PHE A 27 -12.63 2.34 11.52
C PHE A 27 -11.38 2.29 12.38
N GLU A 28 -10.77 1.12 12.47
CA GLU A 28 -9.42 0.97 12.97
C GLU A 28 -8.47 0.50 11.86
N SER A 29 -7.20 0.86 12.00
CA SER A 29 -6.13 0.34 11.15
C SER A 29 -5.85 -1.10 11.54
N THR A 30 -5.88 -2.03 10.59
CA THR A 30 -5.55 -3.45 10.84
C THR A 30 -4.04 -3.69 10.93
N GLY A 31 -3.22 -2.69 10.57
CA GLY A 31 -1.77 -2.81 10.56
C GLY A 31 -1.19 -3.51 9.33
N VAL A 32 -2.04 -3.95 8.39
CA VAL A 32 -1.61 -4.49 7.10
C VAL A 32 -1.82 -3.48 5.97
N ALA A 33 -1.12 -3.66 4.86
CA ALA A 33 -1.27 -2.90 3.65
C ALA A 33 -1.06 -3.78 2.41
N THR A 34 -1.60 -3.35 1.28
CA THR A 34 -1.30 -3.86 -0.06
C THR A 34 -0.67 -2.77 -0.89
N LEU A 35 0.07 -3.17 -1.92
CA LEU A 35 0.77 -2.29 -2.83
C LEU A 35 0.33 -2.60 -4.25
N THR A 36 0.06 -1.56 -5.04
CA THR A 36 -0.17 -1.66 -6.48
C THR A 36 0.67 -0.62 -7.21
N CYS A 37 1.20 -0.96 -8.38
CA CYS A 37 1.97 -0.03 -9.21
C CYS A 37 1.37 0.07 -10.61
N SER A 38 1.51 1.25 -11.24
CA SER A 38 1.09 1.49 -12.63
C SER A 38 1.72 0.54 -13.67
N CYS A 39 2.84 -0.12 -13.35
CA CYS A 39 3.46 -1.14 -14.20
C CYS A 39 2.77 -2.52 -14.13
N GLY A 40 1.74 -2.68 -13.29
CA GLY A 40 1.01 -3.94 -13.07
C GLY A 40 1.55 -4.77 -11.91
N TYR A 41 2.62 -4.34 -11.23
CA TYR A 41 3.10 -5.00 -10.02
C TYR A 41 2.12 -4.82 -8.86
N THR A 42 1.87 -5.91 -8.14
CA THR A 42 1.00 -5.93 -6.96
C THR A 42 1.62 -6.83 -5.89
N ASP A 43 1.58 -6.41 -4.63
CA ASP A 43 2.11 -7.18 -3.51
C ASP A 43 1.29 -6.97 -2.22
N GLY A 44 1.47 -7.88 -1.27
CA GLY A 44 0.75 -7.95 0.00
C GLY A 44 -0.38 -8.98 0.03
N PRO A 45 -1.12 -9.08 1.14
CA PRO A 45 -1.06 -8.21 2.32
C PRO A 45 0.23 -8.35 3.13
N MET A 46 0.77 -7.23 3.62
CA MET A 46 2.00 -7.17 4.42
C MET A 46 1.87 -6.16 5.58
N PRO A 47 2.69 -6.25 6.64
CA PRO A 47 2.74 -5.21 7.68
C PRO A 47 2.98 -3.80 7.10
N LYS A 48 2.19 -2.82 7.55
CA LYS A 48 2.25 -1.42 7.08
C LYS A 48 3.67 -0.80 7.08
N PRO A 49 4.55 -1.06 8.08
CA PRO A 49 5.91 -0.55 8.03
C PRO A 49 6.75 -1.10 6.86
N LEU A 50 6.44 -2.29 6.36
CA LEU A 50 7.15 -2.91 5.23
C LEU A 50 6.68 -2.37 3.88
N ALA A 51 5.44 -1.90 3.75
CA ALA A 51 4.87 -1.48 2.47
C ALA A 51 5.68 -0.37 1.77
N ARG A 52 6.20 0.60 2.55
CA ARG A 52 7.07 1.64 1.99
C ARG A 52 8.40 1.08 1.52
N LEU A 53 9.02 0.19 2.30
CA LEU A 53 10.29 -0.44 1.92
C LEU A 53 10.11 -1.28 0.65
N THR A 54 9.04 -2.07 0.56
CA THR A 54 8.72 -2.85 -0.64
C THR A 54 8.49 -1.96 -1.87
N ALA A 55 7.80 -0.82 -1.70
CA ALA A 55 7.67 0.17 -2.77
C ALA A 55 9.03 0.72 -3.23
N GLU A 56 9.89 1.08 -2.29
CA GLU A 56 11.24 1.58 -2.58
C GLU A 56 12.10 0.52 -3.30
N LEU A 57 12.03 -0.74 -2.87
CA LEU A 57 12.72 -1.84 -3.57
C LEU A 57 12.19 -2.04 -4.99
N HIS A 58 10.87 -1.95 -5.18
CA HIS A 58 10.24 -2.09 -6.49
C HIS A 58 10.68 -1.02 -7.49
N ILE A 59 10.67 0.26 -7.09
CA ILE A 59 11.09 1.36 -7.99
C ILE A 59 12.58 1.31 -8.35
N HIS A 60 13.39 0.60 -7.56
CA HIS A 60 14.81 0.37 -7.81
C HIS A 60 15.10 -0.95 -8.56
N GLY A 61 14.06 -1.70 -8.95
CA GLY A 61 14.20 -2.94 -9.72
C GLY A 61 14.74 -4.12 -8.91
N ALA A 62 14.57 -4.10 -7.59
CA ALA A 62 15.01 -5.16 -6.69
C ALA A 62 13.94 -6.24 -6.42
N THR A 63 12.78 -6.14 -7.07
CA THR A 63 11.63 -7.05 -6.94
C THR A 63 11.13 -7.51 -8.29
#